data_AF-A0A9E1Y2H0-F1
#
_entry.id   AF-A0A9E1Y2H0-F1
#
_cell.length_a   1.000
_cell.length_b   1.000
_cell.length_c   1.000
_cell.angle_alpha   90.00
_cell.angle_beta   90.00
_cell.angle_gamma   90.00
#
_symmetry.space_group_name_H-M   'P 1'
#
loop_
_entity.id
_entity.type
_entity.pdbx_description
1 polymer ?
#
loop_
_entity_poly.entity_id
_entity_poly.type
_entity_poly.pdbx_seq_one_letter_code
_entity_poly.pdbx_strand_id
1 'polypeptide(L)'
;ASGRNGGVLGMGQRQDQEDLERIVDPAWASQLWQMSLEANALVRSRIDQYSIPCDLSDGELTLAHRARYEQDLWDHTAHLKMRYGYDDCHPLSRAEVSDRIGSDAYFGGYLDTRAGHLHPLNLAQGLAKAAESQGAQLFELAAVTGFEAISADLMEVRTATCRVRAGKVVLACNGYLNGLAREPDDYQMPINNFMVATAPLGDALAREIIRENEAIVDTRFVVNYFHLSGDQRLIFGGGENYTRFFPKDIRRVVRKRLLAIYPQLADVDLPYAWGGTLSVTMNRMPKFGRLGENLYYGQGYSGHGVAMANMGGHLIAEAIKGQADGFDCLANLKHRKFPGGRWLRWPGLVAGMLFYAALDRV
;
A
#
# COMPACT_ATOMS: atom_id res chain seq x y z
N ALA A 1 -7.29 2.03 7.10
CA ALA A 1 -6.02 1.98 6.34
C ALA A 1 -6.00 3.02 5.21
N SER A 2 -7.05 3.06 4.37
CA SER A 2 -7.06 3.81 3.11
C SER A 2 -6.88 5.32 3.25
N GLY A 3 -7.30 5.96 4.35
CA GLY A 3 -7.03 7.38 4.61
C GLY A 3 -5.87 7.67 5.57
N ARG A 4 -5.05 6.66 5.91
CA ARG A 4 -4.00 6.74 6.94
C ARG A 4 -2.62 6.30 6.46
N ASN A 5 -2.48 5.96 5.18
CA ASN A 5 -1.20 5.62 4.54
C ASN A 5 -0.52 6.88 3.98
N GLY A 6 0.66 6.71 3.38
CA GLY A 6 1.46 7.80 2.82
C GLY A 6 1.25 8.08 1.34
N GLY A 7 0.12 7.69 0.74
CA GLY A 7 -0.29 8.22 -0.56
C GLY A 7 0.48 7.73 -1.79
N VAL A 8 1.55 6.96 -1.60
CA VAL A 8 2.39 6.46 -2.69
C VAL A 8 1.59 5.59 -3.67
N LEU A 9 1.61 5.99 -4.94
CA LEU A 9 1.00 5.33 -6.08
C LEU A 9 2.13 4.71 -6.94
N GLY A 10 2.75 3.66 -6.40
CA GLY A 10 3.85 2.96 -7.06
C GLY A 10 3.41 2.12 -8.26
N MET A 11 4.40 1.68 -9.02
CA MET A 11 4.27 0.69 -10.10
C MET A 11 4.65 -0.71 -9.63
N GLY A 12 4.33 -1.71 -10.44
CA GLY A 12 4.62 -3.10 -10.11
C GLY A 12 3.72 -3.67 -9.02
N GLN A 13 4.08 -4.86 -8.55
CA GLN A 13 3.43 -5.49 -7.40
C GLN A 13 4.18 -5.14 -6.12
N ARG A 14 3.70 -5.60 -4.96
CA ARG A 14 4.46 -5.40 -3.70
C ARG A 14 5.81 -6.16 -3.71
N GLN A 15 5.90 -7.26 -4.44
CA GLN A 15 7.16 -7.96 -4.68
C GLN A 15 7.76 -7.42 -5.98
N ASP A 16 9.09 -7.33 -5.99
CA ASP A 16 9.83 -6.96 -7.19
C ASP A 16 9.57 -8.01 -8.28
N GLN A 17 9.63 -7.57 -9.53
CA GLN A 17 9.19 -8.38 -10.66
C GLN A 17 10.04 -9.65 -10.82
N GLU A 18 11.33 -9.56 -10.52
CA GLU A 18 12.31 -10.64 -10.50
C GLU A 18 11.97 -11.72 -9.47
N ASP A 19 11.43 -11.32 -8.32
CA ASP A 19 10.98 -12.27 -7.30
C ASP A 19 9.69 -12.97 -7.72
N LEU A 20 8.79 -12.26 -8.41
CA LEU A 20 7.59 -12.88 -8.99
C LEU A 20 7.94 -13.94 -10.04
N GLU A 21 8.90 -13.65 -10.92
CA GLU A 21 9.39 -14.60 -11.93
C GLU A 21 9.95 -15.91 -11.34
N ARG A 22 10.36 -15.90 -10.07
CA ARG A 22 10.84 -17.10 -9.37
C ARG A 22 9.71 -17.96 -8.80
N ILE A 23 8.51 -17.41 -8.63
CA ILE A 23 7.39 -18.07 -7.95
C ILE A 23 6.21 -18.40 -8.87
N VAL A 24 6.07 -17.71 -10.01
CA VAL A 24 5.06 -17.98 -11.04
C VAL A 24 5.74 -18.18 -12.40
N ASP A 25 5.02 -18.76 -13.35
CA ASP A 25 5.54 -18.90 -14.70
C ASP A 25 5.72 -17.53 -15.40
N PRO A 26 6.57 -17.43 -16.45
CA PRO A 26 6.86 -16.17 -17.11
C PRO A 26 5.63 -15.44 -17.68
N ALA A 27 4.64 -16.17 -18.20
CA ALA A 27 3.45 -15.55 -18.77
C ALA A 27 2.59 -14.93 -17.67
N TRP A 28 2.43 -15.63 -16.56
CA TRP A 28 1.72 -15.12 -15.39
C TRP A 28 2.45 -13.94 -14.74
N ALA A 29 3.78 -13.98 -14.65
CA ALA A 29 4.57 -12.83 -14.19
C ALA A 29 4.31 -11.57 -15.04
N SER A 30 4.25 -11.72 -16.38
CA SER A 30 3.91 -10.62 -17.28
C SER A 30 2.47 -10.13 -17.14
N GLN A 31 1.51 -11.02 -16.88
CA GLN A 31 0.15 -10.61 -16.57
C GLN A 31 0.06 -9.80 -15.27
N LEU A 32 0.79 -10.20 -14.22
CA LEU A 32 0.85 -9.46 -12.96
C LEU A 32 1.52 -8.09 -13.12
N TRP A 33 2.56 -8.00 -13.95
CA TRP A 33 3.18 -6.73 -14.31
C TRP A 33 2.17 -5.82 -15.03
N GLN A 34 1.55 -6.30 -16.10
CA GLN A 34 0.55 -5.55 -16.86
C GLN A 34 -0.62 -5.08 -15.98
N MET A 35 -1.12 -5.96 -15.11
CA MET A 35 -2.17 -5.63 -14.15
C MET A 35 -1.76 -4.49 -13.20
N SER A 36 -0.49 -4.39 -12.81
CA SER A 36 -0.02 -3.28 -11.98
C SER A 36 -0.04 -1.94 -12.71
N LEU A 37 0.35 -1.92 -13.99
CA LEU A 37 0.30 -0.73 -14.82
C LEU A 37 -1.15 -0.25 -15.00
N GLU A 38 -2.06 -1.21 -15.23
CA GLU A 38 -3.49 -0.95 -15.32
C GLU A 38 -4.08 -0.48 -13.99
N ALA A 39 -3.58 -0.98 -12.86
CA ALA A 39 -4.02 -0.55 -11.53
C ALA A 39 -3.69 0.93 -11.27
N ASN A 40 -2.49 1.38 -11.64
CA ASN A 40 -2.09 2.78 -11.55
C ASN A 40 -2.94 3.65 -12.49
N ALA A 41 -3.05 3.25 -13.76
CA ALA A 41 -3.88 3.95 -14.75
C ALA A 41 -5.35 4.05 -14.33
N LEU A 42 -5.91 3.02 -13.72
CA LEU A 42 -7.28 3.00 -13.20
C LEU A 42 -7.50 4.01 -12.08
N VAL A 43 -6.53 4.19 -11.19
CA VAL A 43 -6.61 5.22 -10.14
C VAL A 43 -6.63 6.60 -10.78
N ARG A 44 -5.69 6.87 -11.69
CA ARG A 44 -5.58 8.16 -12.39
C ARG A 44 -6.84 8.48 -13.19
N SER A 45 -7.39 7.51 -13.93
CA SER A 45 -8.62 7.71 -14.71
C SER A 45 -9.83 8.00 -13.83
N ARG A 46 -9.95 7.37 -12.65
CA ARG A 46 -11.01 7.69 -11.68
C ARG A 46 -10.84 9.07 -11.08
N ILE A 47 -9.61 9.48 -10.77
CA ILE A 47 -9.33 10.83 -10.26
C ILE A 47 -9.78 11.88 -11.27
N ASP A 48 -9.43 11.70 -12.54
CA ASP A 48 -9.82 12.58 -13.64
C ASP A 48 -11.34 12.58 -13.85
N GLN A 49 -11.93 11.40 -14.10
CA GLN A 49 -13.36 11.22 -14.39
C GLN A 49 -14.27 11.84 -13.33
N TYR A 50 -13.91 11.71 -12.05
CA TYR A 50 -14.72 12.21 -10.94
C TYR A 50 -14.16 13.51 -10.32
N SER A 51 -13.14 14.10 -10.93
CA SER A 51 -12.47 15.34 -10.48
C SER A 51 -12.12 15.31 -8.99
N ILE A 52 -11.48 14.23 -8.56
CA ILE A 52 -11.17 14.01 -7.14
C ILE A 52 -10.01 14.91 -6.70
N PRO A 53 -10.18 15.83 -5.74
CA PRO A 53 -9.13 16.76 -5.33
C PRO A 53 -8.18 16.07 -4.34
N CYS A 54 -7.27 15.25 -4.86
CA CYS A 54 -6.33 14.46 -4.06
C CYS A 54 -4.85 14.77 -4.35
N ASP A 55 -4.52 15.96 -4.84
CA ASP A 55 -3.13 16.42 -5.02
C ASP A 55 -2.23 15.39 -5.73
N LEU A 56 -2.74 14.79 -6.81
CA LEU A 56 -2.00 13.79 -7.58
C LEU A 56 -0.73 14.44 -8.16
N SER A 57 0.42 13.81 -7.90
CA SER A 57 1.72 14.19 -8.44
C SER A 57 2.43 12.97 -9.02
N ASP A 58 3.24 13.21 -10.03
CA ASP A 58 4.02 12.18 -10.72
C ASP A 58 5.41 12.04 -10.10
N GLY A 59 6.02 10.87 -10.33
CA GLY A 59 7.36 10.55 -9.87
C GLY A 59 7.39 9.81 -8.53
N GLU A 60 8.09 8.69 -8.51
CA GLU A 60 8.53 8.01 -7.30
C GLU A 60 10.02 7.70 -7.38
N LEU A 61 10.74 8.05 -6.33
CA LEU A 61 12.14 7.70 -6.11
C LEU A 61 12.22 6.50 -5.19
N THR A 62 12.82 5.41 -5.67
CA THR A 62 13.21 4.28 -4.83
C THR A 62 14.69 4.39 -4.50
N LEU A 63 15.02 4.57 -3.22
CA LEU A 63 16.36 4.94 -2.78
C LEU A 63 17.09 3.83 -2.01
N ALA A 64 18.34 3.60 -2.38
CA ALA A 64 19.24 2.68 -1.70
C ALA A 64 19.65 3.25 -0.35
N HIS A 65 19.14 2.68 0.75
CA HIS A 65 19.55 3.09 2.10
C HIS A 65 20.98 2.68 2.45
N ARG A 66 21.64 1.92 1.57
CA ARG A 66 23.03 1.45 1.67
C ARG A 66 23.66 1.28 0.31
N ALA A 67 24.98 1.50 0.26
CA ALA A 67 25.77 1.35 -0.96
C ALA A 67 25.56 0.00 -1.67
N ARG A 68 25.48 -1.10 -0.92
CA ARG A 68 25.32 -2.45 -1.51
C ARG A 68 24.02 -2.66 -2.29
N TYR A 69 23.00 -1.81 -2.10
CA TYR A 69 21.71 -1.93 -2.78
C TYR A 69 21.60 -1.04 -4.02
N GLU A 70 22.57 -0.16 -4.29
CA GLU A 70 22.51 0.72 -5.47
C GLU A 70 22.49 -0.09 -6.77
N GLN A 71 23.42 -1.04 -6.91
CA GLN A 71 23.51 -1.86 -8.12
C GLN A 71 22.24 -2.70 -8.32
N ASP A 72 21.68 -3.30 -7.26
CA ASP A 72 20.44 -4.07 -7.34
C ASP A 72 19.28 -3.23 -7.89
N LEU A 73 19.18 -1.95 -7.49
CA LEU A 73 18.15 -1.02 -8.00
C LEU A 73 18.35 -0.67 -9.48
N TRP A 74 19.61 -0.53 -9.93
CA TRP A 74 19.90 -0.26 -11.34
C TRP A 74 19.66 -1.50 -12.20
N ASP A 75 20.08 -2.67 -11.73
CA ASP A 75 19.82 -3.95 -12.39
C ASP A 75 18.31 -4.18 -12.55
N HIS A 76 17.51 -3.80 -11.53
CA HIS A 76 16.07 -3.82 -11.61
C HIS A 76 15.51 -2.94 -12.74
N THR A 77 15.99 -1.70 -12.86
CA THR A 77 15.56 -0.81 -13.96
C THR A 77 15.92 -1.38 -15.34
N ALA A 78 17.12 -1.97 -15.46
CA ALA A 78 17.57 -2.61 -16.69
C ALA A 78 16.74 -3.86 -17.03
N HIS A 79 16.37 -4.65 -16.02
CA HIS A 79 15.51 -5.82 -16.18
C HIS A 79 14.10 -5.43 -16.67
N LEU A 80 13.48 -4.44 -16.03
CA LEU A 80 12.16 -3.93 -16.46
C LEU A 80 12.20 -3.41 -17.90
N LYS A 81 13.24 -2.66 -18.26
CA LYS A 81 13.43 -2.20 -19.64
C LYS A 81 13.58 -3.36 -20.62
N MET A 82 14.51 -4.28 -20.36
CA MET A 82 14.85 -5.36 -21.29
C MET A 82 13.71 -6.36 -21.48
N ARG A 83 13.03 -6.73 -20.38
CA ARG A 83 12.06 -7.84 -20.39
C ARG A 83 10.61 -7.38 -20.53
N TYR A 84 10.30 -6.18 -20.06
CA TYR A 84 8.94 -5.65 -20.04
C TYR A 84 8.76 -4.41 -20.93
N GLY A 85 9.83 -3.93 -21.59
CA GLY A 85 9.77 -2.73 -22.42
C GLY A 85 9.42 -1.48 -21.62
N TYR A 86 9.73 -1.46 -20.33
CA TYR A 86 9.39 -0.36 -19.43
C TYR A 86 10.55 0.63 -19.32
N ASP A 87 10.47 1.70 -20.11
CA ASP A 87 11.53 2.73 -20.23
C ASP A 87 11.39 3.88 -19.22
N ASP A 88 10.32 3.92 -18.44
CA ASP A 88 9.98 5.03 -17.53
C ASP A 88 10.71 4.97 -16.17
N CYS A 89 11.53 3.94 -15.96
CA CYS A 89 12.41 3.75 -14.81
C CYS A 89 13.84 4.20 -15.14
N HIS A 90 14.32 5.25 -14.48
CA HIS A 90 15.63 5.85 -14.74
C HIS A 90 16.56 5.67 -13.54
N PRO A 91 17.70 4.98 -13.69
CA PRO A 91 18.69 4.88 -12.61
C PRO A 91 19.27 6.25 -12.28
N LEU A 92 19.56 6.48 -11.00
CA LEU A 92 20.14 7.70 -10.46
C LEU A 92 21.35 7.39 -9.58
N SER A 93 22.42 8.13 -9.79
CA SER A 93 23.59 8.15 -8.92
C SER A 93 23.30 8.78 -7.58
N ARG A 94 24.17 8.51 -6.60
CA ARG A 94 24.14 9.19 -5.30
C ARG A 94 24.08 10.71 -5.41
N ALA A 95 24.88 11.31 -6.29
CA ALA A 95 24.93 12.77 -6.42
C ALA A 95 23.61 13.35 -6.95
N GLU A 96 22.99 12.67 -7.92
CA GLU A 96 21.68 13.06 -8.45
C GLU A 96 20.58 12.90 -7.40
N VAL A 97 20.63 11.84 -6.59
CA VAL A 97 19.71 11.67 -5.46
C VAL A 97 19.89 12.79 -4.44
N SER A 98 21.12 13.06 -3.98
CA SER A 98 21.40 14.12 -3.00
C SER A 98 20.91 15.49 -3.48
N ASP A 99 21.09 15.82 -4.76
CA ASP A 99 20.60 17.05 -5.38
C ASP A 99 19.06 17.13 -5.41
N ARG A 100 18.38 16.02 -5.71
CA ARG A 100 16.91 15.97 -5.77
C ARG A 100 16.24 16.05 -4.41
N ILE A 101 16.82 15.42 -3.39
CA ILE A 101 16.16 15.25 -2.09
C ILE A 101 16.81 16.03 -0.95
N GLY A 102 17.83 16.86 -1.21
CA GLY A 102 18.49 17.68 -0.19
C GLY A 102 19.09 16.90 0.98
N SER A 103 19.54 15.66 0.75
CA SER A 103 20.05 14.77 1.79
C SER A 103 21.06 13.75 1.25
N ASP A 104 22.17 13.58 1.98
CA ASP A 104 23.22 12.60 1.67
C ASP A 104 22.99 11.21 2.31
N ALA A 105 21.80 10.99 2.89
CA ALA A 105 21.46 9.78 3.64
C ALA A 105 21.32 8.51 2.77
N TYR A 106 21.30 8.65 1.45
CA TYR A 106 21.11 7.58 0.48
C TYR A 106 22.31 7.45 -0.46
N PHE A 107 22.42 6.29 -1.11
CA PHE A 107 23.60 5.91 -1.90
C PHE A 107 23.35 5.84 -3.40
N GLY A 108 22.15 6.21 -3.86
CA GLY A 108 21.70 6.04 -5.25
C GLY A 108 20.25 5.54 -5.26
N GLY A 109 19.68 5.35 -6.45
CA GLY A 109 18.30 4.90 -6.59
C GLY A 109 17.84 4.84 -8.03
N TYR A 110 16.51 4.87 -8.22
CA TYR A 110 15.90 5.13 -9.52
C TYR A 110 14.67 6.02 -9.38
N LEU A 111 14.30 6.70 -10.46
CA LEU A 111 13.05 7.44 -10.63
C LEU A 111 12.11 6.65 -11.55
N ASP A 112 10.91 6.31 -11.08
CA ASP A 112 9.80 5.89 -11.94
C ASP A 112 8.91 7.10 -12.21
N THR A 113 8.85 7.53 -13.48
CA THR A 113 8.11 8.73 -13.89
C THR A 113 6.60 8.51 -14.01
N ARG A 114 6.12 7.26 -14.04
CA ARG A 114 4.68 6.96 -14.08
C ARG A 114 4.10 6.61 -12.72
N ALA A 115 4.95 6.25 -11.76
CA ALA A 115 4.60 6.22 -10.35
C ALA A 115 4.27 7.65 -9.84
N GLY A 116 3.92 7.78 -8.56
CA GLY A 116 3.57 9.07 -8.00
C GLY A 116 3.09 9.02 -6.56
N HIS A 117 2.43 10.10 -6.13
CA HIS A 117 1.71 10.15 -4.86
C HIS A 117 0.45 10.98 -4.97
N LEU A 118 -0.39 10.87 -3.94
CA LEU A 118 -1.64 11.58 -3.80
C LEU A 118 -2.04 11.68 -2.33
N HIS A 119 -3.05 12.49 -2.02
CA HIS A 119 -3.70 12.53 -0.72
C HIS A 119 -4.69 11.36 -0.58
N PRO A 120 -4.37 10.31 0.21
CA PRO A 120 -5.10 9.04 0.12
C PRO A 120 -6.48 9.08 0.79
N LEU A 121 -6.68 9.93 1.80
CA LEU A 121 -8.01 10.16 2.37
C LEU A 121 -8.95 10.86 1.38
N ASN A 122 -8.49 11.89 0.67
CA ASN A 122 -9.27 12.57 -0.36
C ASN A 122 -9.59 11.63 -1.51
N LEU A 123 -8.66 10.75 -1.92
CA LEU A 123 -8.96 9.69 -2.88
C LEU A 123 -10.11 8.80 -2.39
N ALA A 124 -10.02 8.28 -1.16
CA ALA A 124 -11.06 7.41 -0.60
C ALA A 124 -12.43 8.11 -0.50
N GLN A 125 -12.46 9.36 -0.06
CA GLN A 125 -13.68 10.17 0.03
C GLN A 125 -14.24 10.53 -1.36
N GLY A 126 -13.38 10.84 -2.32
CA GLY A 126 -13.76 11.09 -3.70
C GLY A 126 -14.38 9.86 -4.36
N LEU A 127 -13.78 8.69 -4.18
CA LEU A 127 -14.34 7.42 -4.66
C LEU A 127 -15.67 7.07 -3.98
N ALA A 128 -15.83 7.37 -2.69
CA ALA A 128 -17.10 7.20 -1.99
C ALA A 128 -18.21 8.08 -2.60
N LYS A 129 -17.93 9.38 -2.79
CA LYS A 129 -18.85 10.32 -3.46
C LYS A 129 -19.16 9.89 -4.89
N ALA A 130 -18.15 9.43 -5.63
CA ALA A 130 -18.34 8.90 -6.97
C ALA A 130 -19.30 7.70 -6.95
N ALA A 131 -19.13 6.75 -6.03
CA ALA A 131 -20.02 5.61 -5.90
C ALA A 131 -21.46 6.04 -5.55
N GLU A 132 -21.65 6.99 -4.61
CA GLU A 132 -22.97 7.53 -4.27
C GLU A 132 -23.64 8.23 -5.46
N SER A 133 -22.88 8.98 -6.27
CA SER A 133 -23.40 9.60 -7.50
C SER A 133 -23.90 8.58 -8.53
N GLN A 134 -23.44 7.34 -8.44
CA GLN A 134 -23.85 6.21 -9.27
C GLN A 134 -24.92 5.34 -8.58
N GLY A 135 -25.51 5.82 -7.47
CA GLY A 135 -26.61 5.16 -6.78
C GLY A 135 -26.20 4.18 -5.68
N ALA A 136 -24.91 4.07 -5.34
CA ALA A 136 -24.49 3.31 -4.17
C ALA A 136 -25.01 3.97 -2.88
N GLN A 137 -25.35 3.16 -1.88
CA GLN A 137 -25.77 3.63 -0.56
C GLN A 137 -24.68 3.28 0.45
N LEU A 138 -24.16 4.29 1.16
CA LEU A 138 -23.13 4.12 2.17
C LEU A 138 -23.72 4.24 3.57
N PHE A 139 -23.53 3.21 4.39
CA PHE A 139 -24.00 3.17 5.77
C PHE A 139 -22.80 3.14 6.72
N GLU A 140 -22.50 4.29 7.34
CA GLU A 140 -21.47 4.40 8.37
C GLU A 140 -21.99 3.95 9.74
N LEU A 141 -21.07 3.68 10.68
CA LEU A 141 -21.39 3.20 12.03
C LEU A 141 -22.24 1.89 12.06
N ALA A 142 -22.26 1.15 10.95
CA ALA A 142 -23.02 -0.08 10.76
C ALA A 142 -22.09 -1.31 10.76
N ALA A 143 -21.41 -1.56 11.88
CA ALA A 143 -20.47 -2.67 11.97
C ALA A 143 -21.15 -4.03 11.72
N VAL A 144 -20.68 -4.76 10.71
CA VAL A 144 -21.13 -6.12 10.42
C VAL A 144 -20.58 -7.08 11.48
N THR A 145 -21.48 -7.85 12.09
CA THR A 145 -21.19 -8.80 13.18
C THR A 145 -21.29 -10.26 12.74
N GLY A 146 -21.86 -10.53 11.57
CA GLY A 146 -21.91 -11.86 11.00
C GLY A 146 -22.64 -11.89 9.66
N PHE A 147 -22.52 -13.02 8.97
CA PHE A 147 -23.26 -13.31 7.76
C PHE A 147 -23.53 -14.82 7.67
N GLU A 148 -24.55 -15.22 6.91
CA GLU A 148 -24.84 -16.62 6.61
C GLU A 148 -25.58 -16.76 5.28
N ALA A 149 -25.49 -17.92 4.64
CA ALA A 149 -26.33 -18.24 3.49
C ALA A 149 -27.74 -18.61 3.97
N ILE A 150 -28.77 -18.00 3.39
CA ILE A 150 -30.18 -18.38 3.61
C ILE A 150 -30.63 -19.36 2.52
N SER A 151 -30.12 -19.22 1.29
CA SER A 151 -30.34 -20.10 0.15
C SER A 151 -29.07 -20.16 -0.72
N ALA A 152 -29.12 -20.90 -1.83
CA ALA A 152 -28.01 -21.00 -2.78
C ALA A 152 -27.60 -19.65 -3.38
N ASP A 153 -28.53 -18.70 -3.50
CA ASP A 153 -28.39 -17.42 -4.17
C ASP A 153 -28.55 -16.20 -3.25
N LEU A 154 -28.75 -16.41 -1.94
CA LEU A 154 -29.06 -15.34 -1.00
C LEU A 154 -28.28 -15.47 0.31
N MET A 155 -27.64 -14.36 0.68
CA MET A 155 -26.92 -14.18 1.93
C MET A 155 -27.69 -13.23 2.84
N GLU A 156 -27.64 -13.48 4.16
CA GLU A 156 -27.96 -12.48 5.18
C GLU A 156 -26.69 -11.90 5.76
N VAL A 157 -26.63 -10.58 5.90
CA VAL A 157 -25.58 -9.84 6.59
C VAL A 157 -26.20 -9.15 7.80
N ARG A 158 -25.59 -9.32 8.97
CA ARG A 158 -26.11 -8.83 10.24
C ARG A 158 -25.21 -7.75 10.82
N THR A 159 -25.84 -6.72 11.37
CA THR A 159 -25.21 -5.71 12.23
C THR A 159 -25.78 -5.86 13.65
N ALA A 160 -25.43 -4.96 14.56
CA ALA A 160 -26.03 -4.94 15.90
C ALA A 160 -27.55 -4.67 15.88
N THR A 161 -28.05 -3.93 14.89
CA THR A 161 -29.43 -3.41 14.88
C THR A 161 -30.25 -3.81 13.66
N CYS A 162 -29.60 -4.22 12.56
CA CYS A 162 -30.26 -4.47 11.28
C CYS A 162 -29.76 -5.76 10.60
N ARG A 163 -30.59 -6.29 9.71
CA ARG A 163 -30.27 -7.39 8.80
C ARG A 163 -30.46 -6.93 7.37
N VAL A 164 -29.53 -7.28 6.49
CA VAL A 164 -29.57 -6.97 5.06
C VAL A 164 -29.48 -8.27 4.29
N ARG A 165 -30.30 -8.42 3.25
CA ARG A 165 -30.25 -9.58 2.35
C ARG A 165 -29.59 -9.16 1.04
N ALA A 166 -28.63 -9.95 0.58
CA ALA A 166 -27.88 -9.65 -0.64
C ALA A 166 -27.57 -10.93 -1.41
N GLY A 167 -27.63 -10.86 -2.74
CA GLY A 167 -27.22 -11.99 -3.59
C GLY A 167 -25.71 -12.18 -3.64
N LYS A 168 -24.94 -11.10 -3.47
CA LYS A 168 -23.47 -11.10 -3.45
C LYS A 168 -22.97 -10.27 -2.26
N VAL A 169 -21.92 -10.75 -1.60
CA VAL A 169 -21.26 -10.11 -0.45
C VAL A 169 -19.77 -9.99 -0.74
N VAL A 170 -19.19 -8.81 -0.49
CA VAL A 170 -17.75 -8.59 -0.65
C VAL A 170 -17.14 -8.20 0.70
N LEU A 171 -16.18 -8.98 1.18
CA LEU A 171 -15.39 -8.65 2.36
C LEU A 171 -14.18 -7.80 1.95
N ALA A 172 -14.32 -6.48 2.12
CA ALA A 172 -13.28 -5.48 1.86
C ALA A 172 -12.68 -4.90 3.16
N CYS A 173 -12.66 -5.70 4.24
CA CYS A 173 -12.28 -5.24 5.59
C CYS A 173 -10.77 -5.13 5.81
N ASN A 174 -9.96 -5.77 4.94
CA ASN A 174 -8.49 -5.83 5.05
C ASN A 174 -8.06 -6.16 6.51
N GLY A 175 -7.10 -5.43 7.08
CA GLY A 175 -6.59 -5.67 8.45
C GLY A 175 -7.60 -5.50 9.59
N TYR A 176 -8.86 -5.16 9.29
CA TYR A 176 -9.95 -5.00 10.25
C TYR A 176 -11.00 -6.12 10.18
N LEU A 177 -10.74 -7.19 9.41
CA LEU A 177 -11.66 -8.34 9.31
C LEU A 177 -11.95 -9.00 10.67
N ASN A 178 -10.96 -9.04 11.58
CA ASN A 178 -11.12 -9.27 13.02
C ASN A 178 -12.03 -10.46 13.42
N GLY A 179 -11.89 -11.58 12.74
CA GLY A 179 -12.58 -12.84 13.01
C GLY A 179 -13.91 -13.01 12.29
N LEU A 180 -14.36 -12.01 11.51
CA LEU A 180 -15.65 -12.07 10.80
C LEU A 180 -15.69 -13.25 9.81
N ALA A 181 -14.57 -13.58 9.17
CA ALA A 181 -14.42 -14.75 8.32
C ALA A 181 -13.09 -15.44 8.59
N ARG A 182 -13.15 -16.69 9.08
CA ARG A 182 -11.98 -17.42 9.59
C ARG A 182 -10.93 -17.71 8.52
N GLU A 183 -11.36 -18.23 7.36
CA GLU A 183 -10.43 -18.63 6.30
C GLU A 183 -9.57 -17.46 5.80
N PRO A 184 -10.13 -16.33 5.34
CA PRO A 184 -9.30 -15.19 4.93
C PRO A 184 -8.40 -14.67 6.07
N ASP A 185 -8.86 -14.65 7.32
CA ASP A 185 -8.04 -14.17 8.44
C ASP A 185 -6.75 -14.97 8.69
N ASP A 186 -6.75 -16.28 8.40
CA ASP A 186 -5.58 -17.15 8.54
C ASP A 186 -4.39 -16.70 7.64
N TYR A 187 -4.67 -15.90 6.61
CA TYR A 187 -3.68 -15.45 5.62
C TYR A 187 -3.18 -14.01 5.82
N GLN A 188 -3.74 -13.23 6.76
CA GLN A 188 -3.59 -11.76 6.72
C GLN A 188 -3.28 -11.10 8.08
N MET A 189 -2.12 -10.46 8.24
CA MET A 189 -1.60 -10.01 9.55
C MET A 189 -1.76 -8.51 9.68
N PRO A 190 -2.52 -8.02 10.69
CA PRO A 190 -2.58 -6.61 10.99
C PRO A 190 -1.23 -6.08 11.50
N ILE A 191 -0.68 -5.06 10.84
CA ILE A 191 0.53 -4.34 11.25
C ILE A 191 0.21 -2.86 11.32
N ASN A 192 0.74 -2.17 12.33
CA ASN A 192 0.57 -0.74 12.47
C ASN A 192 1.79 0.00 11.90
N ASN A 193 1.55 0.92 10.97
CA ASN A 193 2.54 1.88 10.50
C ASN A 193 2.28 3.27 11.11
N PHE A 194 3.29 4.13 11.11
CA PHE A 194 3.20 5.45 11.73
C PHE A 194 3.67 6.56 10.81
N MET A 195 2.99 7.70 10.92
CA MET A 195 3.14 8.86 10.06
C MET A 195 3.16 10.14 10.89
N VAL A 196 3.84 11.15 10.39
CA VAL A 196 3.74 12.54 10.84
C VAL A 196 3.54 13.46 9.64
N ALA A 197 3.00 14.64 9.90
CA ALA A 197 3.06 15.75 8.96
C ALA A 197 3.63 16.98 9.68
N THR A 198 4.54 17.68 9.01
CA THR A 198 5.11 18.93 9.52
C THR A 198 4.08 20.07 9.50
N ALA A 199 4.42 21.20 10.11
CA ALA A 199 3.87 22.49 9.68
C ALA A 199 4.23 22.73 8.19
N PRO A 200 3.48 23.59 7.45
CA PRO A 200 3.86 23.96 6.09
C PRO A 200 5.29 24.49 6.08
N LEU A 201 6.14 23.95 5.21
CA LEU A 201 7.56 24.30 5.18
C LEU A 201 7.80 25.61 4.42
N GLY A 202 6.87 26.00 3.56
CA GLY A 202 7.03 27.08 2.60
C GLY A 202 7.92 26.69 1.42
N ASP A 203 7.76 27.39 0.30
CA ASP A 203 8.31 26.99 -0.99
C ASP A 203 9.83 26.74 -0.97
N ALA A 204 10.57 27.57 -0.23
CA ALA A 204 12.04 27.51 -0.20
C ALA A 204 12.53 26.20 0.44
N LEU A 205 12.04 25.89 1.65
CA LEU A 205 12.43 24.69 2.38
C LEU A 205 11.82 23.43 1.76
N ALA A 206 10.59 23.50 1.23
CA ALA A 206 9.98 22.40 0.52
C ALA A 206 10.81 21.96 -0.71
N ARG A 207 11.26 22.92 -1.53
CA ARG A 207 12.15 22.64 -2.68
C ARG A 207 13.55 22.18 -2.29
N GLU A 208 14.03 22.59 -1.12
CA GLU A 208 15.30 22.08 -0.59
C GLU A 208 15.20 20.58 -0.26
N ILE A 209 14.08 20.13 0.32
CA ILE A 209 13.96 18.73 0.76
C ILE A 209 13.46 17.77 -0.31
N ILE A 210 12.60 18.20 -1.24
CA ILE A 210 12.12 17.38 -2.37
C ILE A 210 11.91 18.32 -3.57
N ARG A 211 12.91 18.37 -4.46
CA ARG A 211 13.01 19.37 -5.52
C ARG A 211 11.87 19.32 -6.54
N GLU A 212 11.50 18.12 -7.03
CA GLU A 212 10.46 17.96 -8.05
C GLU A 212 9.16 17.36 -7.49
N ASN A 213 8.95 17.46 -6.16
CA ASN A 213 7.74 16.96 -5.50
C ASN A 213 7.46 15.45 -5.75
N GLU A 214 8.51 14.64 -5.94
CA GLU A 214 8.34 13.19 -6.09
C GLU A 214 7.97 12.50 -4.78
N ALA A 215 7.34 11.33 -4.89
CA ALA A 215 7.26 10.40 -3.77
C ALA A 215 8.64 9.79 -3.53
N ILE A 216 8.99 9.49 -2.28
CA ILE A 216 10.23 8.80 -1.95
C ILE A 216 9.89 7.57 -1.12
N VAL A 217 10.49 6.44 -1.48
CA VAL A 217 10.50 5.18 -0.73
C VAL A 217 11.93 4.64 -0.65
N ASP A 218 12.24 3.84 0.36
CA ASP A 218 13.59 3.26 0.50
C ASP A 218 13.61 1.73 0.62
N THR A 219 14.80 1.17 0.41
CA THR A 219 15.03 -0.28 0.41
C THR A 219 15.07 -0.91 1.81
N ARG A 220 14.68 -0.19 2.87
CA ARG A 220 14.63 -0.77 4.23
C ARG A 220 13.50 -1.78 4.31
N PHE A 221 13.66 -2.82 5.11
CA PHE A 221 12.53 -3.70 5.41
C PHE A 221 11.42 -2.93 6.13
N VAL A 222 11.81 -2.09 7.11
CA VAL A 222 10.91 -1.09 7.69
C VAL A 222 11.01 0.22 6.92
N VAL A 223 10.42 0.20 5.73
CA VAL A 223 10.44 1.28 4.73
C VAL A 223 10.18 2.63 5.37
N ASN A 224 11.02 3.61 5.05
CA ASN A 224 10.62 5.01 5.16
C ASN A 224 10.04 5.45 3.82
N TYR A 225 8.95 6.20 3.87
CA TYR A 225 8.26 6.69 2.69
C TYR A 225 7.72 8.07 2.98
N PHE A 226 7.92 9.01 2.08
CA PHE A 226 7.58 10.40 2.32
C PHE A 226 7.42 11.18 1.02
N HIS A 227 6.65 12.26 1.09
CA HIS A 227 6.40 13.19 -0.02
C HIS A 227 5.91 14.53 0.56
N LEU A 228 5.83 15.56 -0.27
CA LEU A 228 5.15 16.80 0.12
C LEU A 228 3.65 16.70 -0.15
N SER A 229 2.87 17.30 0.73
CA SER A 229 1.43 17.56 0.50
C SER A 229 1.22 18.82 -0.34
N GLY A 230 0.00 19.04 -0.86
CA GLY A 230 -0.33 20.21 -1.68
C GLY A 230 -0.11 21.56 -0.98
N ASP A 231 -0.14 21.60 0.36
CA ASP A 231 0.20 22.78 1.18
C ASP A 231 1.64 22.75 1.72
N GLN A 232 2.52 21.94 1.10
CA GLN A 232 3.97 21.89 1.36
C GLN A 232 4.35 21.44 2.77
N ARG A 233 3.56 20.56 3.38
CA ARG A 233 4.02 19.79 4.55
C ARG A 233 4.75 18.57 4.06
N LEU A 234 5.86 18.23 4.72
CA LEU A 234 6.45 16.92 4.58
C LEU A 234 5.56 15.90 5.30
N ILE A 235 4.99 14.99 4.52
CA ILE A 235 4.28 13.80 5.00
C ILE A 235 5.32 12.70 5.11
N PHE A 236 5.63 12.25 6.33
CA PHE A 236 6.70 11.28 6.56
C PHE A 236 6.19 10.04 7.29
N GLY A 237 6.32 8.90 6.61
CA GLY A 237 6.05 7.57 7.13
C GLY A 237 7.32 6.88 7.55
N GLY A 238 7.35 6.38 8.79
CA GLY A 238 8.52 5.69 9.29
C GLY A 238 8.25 4.99 10.62
N GLY A 239 8.58 3.71 10.66
CA GLY A 239 8.40 2.88 11.83
C GLY A 239 7.07 2.17 11.83
N GLU A 240 7.06 1.06 12.54
CA GLU A 240 5.96 0.14 12.59
C GLU A 240 5.98 -0.61 13.91
N ASN A 241 4.82 -1.10 14.32
CA ASN A 241 4.77 -2.04 15.41
C ASN A 241 3.81 -3.18 15.11
N TYR A 242 4.06 -4.25 15.84
CA TYR A 242 3.40 -5.53 15.70
C TYR A 242 2.67 -5.83 16.99
N THR A 243 1.97 -4.83 17.49
CA THR A 243 1.07 -4.99 18.63
C THR A 243 -0.30 -4.50 18.21
N ARG A 244 -1.33 -4.84 18.99
CA ARG A 244 -2.67 -4.31 18.74
C ARG A 244 -2.76 -2.80 18.96
N PHE A 245 -1.80 -2.21 19.68
CA PHE A 245 -1.87 -0.83 20.15
C PHE A 245 -0.87 0.07 19.43
N PHE A 246 -1.22 1.33 19.27
CA PHE A 246 -0.28 2.34 18.81
C PHE A 246 0.66 2.77 19.95
N PRO A 247 1.89 3.22 19.63
CA PRO A 247 2.78 3.84 20.61
C PRO A 247 2.08 5.03 21.26
N LYS A 248 2.35 5.27 22.55
CA LYS A 248 1.84 6.45 23.26
C LYS A 248 2.27 7.76 22.60
N ASP A 249 3.45 7.78 22.01
CA ASP A 249 4.02 8.94 21.32
C ASP A 249 4.52 8.56 19.92
N ILE A 250 3.62 8.62 18.94
CA ILE A 250 3.94 8.38 17.53
C ILE A 250 4.95 9.41 17.01
N ARG A 251 4.81 10.69 17.41
CA ARG A 251 5.69 11.77 16.92
C ARG A 251 7.14 11.46 17.22
N ARG A 252 7.46 11.06 18.45
CA ARG A 252 8.82 10.73 18.84
C ARG A 252 9.40 9.55 18.05
N VAL A 253 8.58 8.53 17.77
CA VAL A 253 9.01 7.36 16.98
C VAL A 253 9.42 7.78 15.57
N VAL A 254 8.55 8.54 14.89
CA VAL A 254 8.76 8.92 13.49
C VAL A 254 9.83 10.02 13.38
N ARG A 255 9.86 11.01 14.28
CA ARG A 255 10.84 12.12 14.29
C ARG A 255 12.28 11.62 14.29
N LYS A 256 12.58 10.55 15.02
CA LYS A 256 13.94 9.96 15.02
C LYS A 256 14.40 9.54 13.62
N ARG A 257 13.49 8.99 12.80
CA ARG A 257 13.79 8.56 11.44
C ARG A 257 13.85 9.73 10.47
N LEU A 258 12.91 10.66 10.60
CA LEU A 258 12.88 11.90 9.83
C LEU A 258 14.20 12.66 9.99
N LEU A 259 14.65 12.90 11.22
CA LEU A 259 15.89 13.66 11.48
C LEU A 259 17.18 12.92 11.10
N ALA A 260 17.11 11.59 10.87
CA ALA A 260 18.24 10.85 10.33
C ALA A 260 18.45 11.13 8.83
N ILE A 261 17.42 11.61 8.13
CA ILE A 261 17.46 11.99 6.71
C ILE A 261 17.56 13.51 6.59
N TYR A 262 16.74 14.23 7.36
CA TYR A 262 16.60 15.69 7.32
C TYR A 262 16.92 16.33 8.67
N PRO A 263 18.20 16.41 9.07
CA PRO A 263 18.59 17.04 10.32
C PRO A 263 18.20 18.53 10.38
N GLN A 264 18.09 19.22 9.24
CA GLN A 264 17.67 20.63 9.16
C GLN A 264 16.22 20.85 9.63
N LEU A 265 15.40 19.79 9.71
CA LEU A 265 14.02 19.88 10.20
C LEU A 265 13.92 19.69 11.73
N ALA A 266 15.03 19.76 12.46
CA ALA A 266 15.09 19.54 13.92
C ALA A 266 14.07 20.40 14.68
N ASP A 267 13.94 21.67 14.32
CA ASP A 267 13.10 22.66 15.00
C ASP A 267 11.71 22.81 14.35
N VAL A 268 11.41 22.06 13.29
CA VAL A 268 10.10 22.10 12.63
C VAL A 268 9.06 21.36 13.47
N ASP A 269 7.89 21.98 13.63
CA ASP A 269 6.78 21.39 14.35
C ASP A 269 6.16 20.20 13.62
N LEU A 270 5.74 19.20 14.38
CA LEU A 270 4.99 18.03 13.92
C LEU A 270 3.56 18.06 14.49
N PRO A 271 2.68 18.96 14.01
CA PRO A 271 1.34 19.13 14.54
C PRO A 271 0.51 17.85 14.42
N TYR A 272 0.74 17.06 13.36
CA TYR A 272 -0.03 15.85 13.09
C TYR A 272 0.81 14.60 13.23
N ALA A 273 0.21 13.57 13.83
CA ALA A 273 0.78 12.25 13.97
C ALA A 273 -0.32 11.21 14.06
N TRP A 274 -0.22 10.14 13.27
CA TRP A 274 -1.23 9.10 13.25
C TRP A 274 -0.62 7.74 12.93
N GLY A 275 -1.34 6.68 13.28
CA GLY A 275 -1.00 5.31 12.90
C GLY A 275 -2.03 4.70 11.98
N GLY A 276 -1.66 3.76 11.12
CA GLY A 276 -2.59 3.02 10.28
C GLY A 276 -2.38 1.52 10.45
N THR A 277 -3.46 0.75 10.57
CA THR A 277 -3.35 -0.72 10.49
C THR A 277 -3.54 -1.17 9.04
N LEU A 278 -2.51 -1.81 8.49
CA LEU A 278 -2.54 -2.52 7.20
C LEU A 278 -2.57 -4.03 7.45
N SER A 279 -2.86 -4.80 6.40
CA SER A 279 -2.75 -6.26 6.45
C SER A 279 -1.64 -6.75 5.54
N VAL A 280 -0.81 -7.66 6.03
CA VAL A 280 0.24 -8.33 5.25
C VAL A 280 0.00 -9.82 5.10
N THR A 281 0.38 -10.34 3.95
CA THR A 281 0.45 -11.78 3.68
C THR A 281 1.90 -12.27 3.79
N MET A 282 2.10 -13.58 3.94
CA MET A 282 3.44 -14.18 4.07
C MET A 282 4.32 -13.95 2.83
N ASN A 283 3.74 -14.00 1.64
CA ASN A 283 4.42 -13.74 0.36
C ASN A 283 4.28 -12.28 -0.10
N ARG A 284 3.75 -11.40 0.76
CA ARG A 284 3.50 -9.97 0.49
C ARG A 284 2.59 -9.65 -0.70
N MET A 285 2.02 -10.65 -1.36
CA MET A 285 1.05 -10.45 -2.45
C MET A 285 -0.37 -10.30 -1.91
N PRO A 286 -1.25 -9.54 -2.59
CA PRO A 286 -2.67 -9.48 -2.24
C PRO A 286 -3.31 -10.87 -2.27
N LYS A 287 -4.19 -11.15 -1.30
CA LYS A 287 -4.96 -12.41 -1.26
C LYS A 287 -6.39 -12.14 -1.68
N PHE A 288 -6.80 -12.80 -2.77
CA PHE A 288 -8.16 -12.82 -3.27
C PHE A 288 -8.77 -14.21 -3.14
N GLY A 289 -10.09 -14.30 -3.08
CA GLY A 289 -10.78 -15.57 -3.06
C GLY A 289 -12.28 -15.45 -2.91
N ARG A 290 -12.94 -16.60 -2.92
CA ARG A 290 -14.39 -16.74 -2.75
C ARG A 290 -14.68 -17.79 -1.68
N LEU A 291 -15.73 -17.58 -0.89
CA LEU A 291 -16.28 -18.58 0.02
C LEU A 291 -17.69 -18.94 -0.48
N GLY A 292 -17.82 -20.10 -1.13
CA GLY A 292 -19.03 -20.41 -1.91
C GLY A 292 -19.20 -19.50 -3.12
N GLU A 293 -20.42 -19.42 -3.66
CA GLU A 293 -20.70 -18.71 -4.92
C GLU A 293 -21.00 -17.21 -4.74
N ASN A 294 -21.32 -16.79 -3.52
CA ASN A 294 -21.89 -15.47 -3.25
C ASN A 294 -21.01 -14.57 -2.40
N LEU A 295 -19.90 -15.07 -1.85
CA LEU A 295 -19.01 -14.27 -1.01
C LEU A 295 -17.63 -14.17 -1.63
N TYR A 296 -17.16 -12.94 -1.83
CA TYR A 296 -15.85 -12.60 -2.39
C TYR A 296 -15.04 -11.86 -1.33
N TYR A 297 -13.72 -11.94 -1.41
CA TYR A 297 -12.85 -11.15 -0.54
C TYR A 297 -11.57 -10.73 -1.27
N GLY A 298 -11.07 -9.56 -0.88
CA GLY A 298 -9.78 -9.01 -1.30
C GLY A 298 -9.10 -8.34 -0.11
N GLN A 299 -7.86 -8.74 0.18
CA GLN A 299 -7.16 -8.31 1.40
C GLN A 299 -5.65 -8.46 1.26
N GLY A 300 -4.90 -8.06 2.29
CA GLY A 300 -3.47 -8.40 2.38
C GLY A 300 -2.60 -7.66 1.37
N TYR A 301 -3.01 -6.45 0.96
CA TYR A 301 -2.30 -5.60 -0.01
C TYR A 301 -0.88 -5.19 0.43
N SER A 302 -0.47 -5.52 1.66
CA SER A 302 0.92 -5.50 2.11
C SER A 302 1.70 -4.19 1.92
N GLY A 303 0.99 -3.05 2.00
CA GLY A 303 1.56 -1.72 1.83
C GLY A 303 1.39 -1.14 0.43
N HIS A 304 1.04 -1.95 -0.57
CA HIS A 304 0.84 -1.52 -1.96
C HIS A 304 -0.66 -1.39 -2.30
N GLY A 305 -1.42 -0.75 -1.41
CA GLY A 305 -2.89 -0.73 -1.46
C GLY A 305 -3.50 0.36 -2.35
N VAL A 306 -2.79 1.46 -2.62
CA VAL A 306 -3.37 2.61 -3.34
C VAL A 306 -3.80 2.21 -4.76
N ALA A 307 -2.89 1.61 -5.53
CA ALA A 307 -3.20 1.06 -6.85
C ALA A 307 -3.98 -0.27 -6.74
N MET A 308 -3.42 -1.27 -6.06
CA MET A 308 -3.95 -2.64 -6.14
C MET A 308 -5.29 -2.86 -5.42
N ALA A 309 -5.68 -2.04 -4.43
CA ALA A 309 -7.03 -2.15 -3.86
C ALA A 309 -8.08 -1.59 -4.82
N ASN A 310 -7.76 -0.54 -5.58
CA ASN A 310 -8.63 0.01 -6.63
C ASN A 310 -8.84 -0.99 -7.77
N MET A 311 -7.77 -1.65 -8.20
CA MET A 311 -7.82 -2.77 -9.13
C MET A 311 -8.59 -3.95 -8.54
N GLY A 312 -8.34 -4.29 -7.28
CA GLY A 312 -9.06 -5.35 -6.58
C GLY A 312 -10.58 -5.18 -6.57
N GLY A 313 -11.05 -3.97 -6.31
CA GLY A 313 -12.48 -3.65 -6.40
C GLY A 313 -13.03 -3.83 -7.82
N HIS A 314 -12.26 -3.42 -8.84
CA HIS A 314 -12.63 -3.63 -10.25
C HIS A 314 -12.70 -5.11 -10.61
N LEU A 315 -11.68 -5.89 -10.28
CA LEU A 315 -11.62 -7.33 -10.56
C LEU A 315 -12.73 -8.12 -9.86
N ILE A 316 -13.08 -7.77 -8.62
CA ILE A 316 -14.22 -8.39 -7.93
C ILE A 316 -15.54 -8.04 -8.63
N ALA A 317 -15.70 -6.80 -9.10
CA ALA A 317 -16.90 -6.40 -9.85
C ALA A 317 -17.00 -7.15 -11.20
N GLU A 318 -15.90 -7.29 -11.94
CA GLU A 318 -15.86 -8.12 -13.16
C GLU A 318 -16.20 -9.59 -12.88
N ALA A 319 -15.63 -10.14 -11.81
CA ALA A 319 -15.90 -11.51 -11.38
C ALA A 319 -17.37 -11.74 -10.99
N ILE A 320 -18.03 -10.75 -10.39
CA ILE A 320 -19.48 -10.78 -10.10
C ILE A 320 -20.30 -10.75 -11.40
N LYS A 321 -19.84 -10.05 -12.43
CA LYS A 321 -20.45 -10.03 -13.77
C LYS A 321 -20.13 -11.28 -14.62
N GLY A 322 -19.35 -12.22 -14.09
CA GLY A 322 -18.97 -13.47 -14.79
C GLY A 322 -17.65 -13.42 -15.54
N GLN A 323 -16.90 -12.31 -15.48
CA GLN A 323 -15.58 -12.15 -16.09
C GLN A 323 -14.49 -12.35 -15.03
N ALA A 324 -14.08 -13.60 -14.82
CA ALA A 324 -13.26 -13.97 -13.67
C ALA A 324 -11.74 -13.95 -13.92
N ASP A 325 -11.26 -13.89 -15.17
CA ASP A 325 -9.85 -14.11 -15.52
C ASP A 325 -8.86 -13.26 -14.70
N GLY A 326 -9.09 -11.95 -14.63
CA GLY A 326 -8.23 -11.06 -13.83
C GLY A 326 -8.33 -11.30 -12.32
N PHE A 327 -9.52 -11.65 -11.82
CA PHE A 327 -9.70 -12.04 -10.41
C PHE A 327 -8.98 -13.36 -10.11
N ASP A 328 -9.09 -14.35 -10.98
CA ASP A 328 -8.50 -15.67 -10.83
C ASP A 328 -6.96 -15.61 -10.93
N CYS A 329 -6.42 -14.67 -11.72
CA CYS A 329 -5.00 -14.35 -11.76
C CYS A 329 -4.43 -14.00 -10.36
N LEU A 330 -5.18 -13.28 -9.51
CA LEU A 330 -4.78 -13.01 -8.13
C LEU A 330 -5.22 -14.11 -7.16
N ALA A 331 -6.40 -14.71 -7.35
CA ALA A 331 -6.95 -15.70 -6.44
C ALA A 331 -6.14 -17.00 -6.41
N ASN A 332 -5.53 -17.36 -7.56
CA ASN A 332 -4.71 -18.56 -7.73
C ASN A 332 -3.29 -18.43 -7.16
N LEU A 333 -2.86 -17.23 -6.77
CA LEU A 333 -1.56 -17.05 -6.12
C LEU A 333 -1.46 -17.94 -4.88
N LYS A 334 -0.33 -18.64 -4.75
CA LYS A 334 -0.09 -19.54 -3.63
C LYS A 334 0.23 -18.73 -2.38
N HIS A 335 -0.66 -18.76 -1.39
CA HIS A 335 -0.42 -18.17 -0.07
C HIS A 335 -0.25 -19.25 0.99
N ARG A 336 0.65 -18.98 1.94
CA ARG A 336 0.77 -19.77 3.16
C ARG A 336 -0.03 -19.11 4.26
N LYS A 337 -0.77 -19.92 5.02
CA LYS A 337 -1.33 -19.49 6.31
C LYS A 337 -0.17 -19.13 7.25
N PHE A 338 -0.41 -18.20 8.16
CA PHE A 338 0.60 -17.93 9.17
C PHE A 338 0.68 -19.11 10.18
N PRO A 339 1.89 -19.57 10.52
CA PRO A 339 2.08 -20.77 11.33
C PRO A 339 1.48 -20.63 12.73
N GLY A 340 0.80 -21.69 13.18
CA GLY A 340 0.20 -21.81 14.50
C GLY A 340 -1.01 -20.88 14.76
N GLY A 341 -1.69 -20.46 13.68
CA GLY A 341 -2.97 -19.75 13.73
C GLY A 341 -2.91 -18.44 14.51
N ARG A 342 -4.05 -17.95 14.99
CA ARG A 342 -4.17 -16.65 15.70
C ARG A 342 -3.19 -16.49 16.90
N TRP A 343 -2.78 -17.59 17.53
CA TRP A 343 -1.99 -17.59 18.77
C TRP A 343 -0.48 -17.51 18.56
N LEU A 344 0.09 -18.23 17.60
CA LEU A 344 1.55 -18.23 17.35
C LEU A 344 1.99 -17.27 16.23
N ARG A 345 1.02 -16.66 15.55
CA ARG A 345 1.24 -15.65 14.53
C ARG A 345 2.12 -14.49 14.97
N TRP A 346 1.86 -13.99 16.18
CA TRP A 346 2.52 -12.80 16.73
C TRP A 346 3.97 -13.10 17.13
N PRO A 347 4.28 -14.16 17.91
CA PRO A 347 5.66 -14.52 18.24
C PRO A 347 6.55 -14.80 17.01
N GLY A 348 6.07 -15.60 16.05
CA GLY A 348 6.88 -15.98 14.88
C GLY A 348 7.24 -14.77 14.01
N LEU A 349 6.34 -13.81 13.93
CA LEU A 349 6.57 -12.60 13.17
C LEU A 349 7.45 -11.59 13.91
N VAL A 350 7.33 -11.44 15.24
CA VAL A 350 8.27 -10.61 16.03
C VAL A 350 9.70 -11.12 15.85
N ALA A 351 9.91 -12.44 15.79
CA ALA A 351 11.22 -13.03 15.54
C ALA A 351 11.74 -12.68 14.12
N GLY A 352 10.93 -12.87 13.08
CA GLY A 352 11.30 -12.47 11.71
C GLY A 352 11.58 -10.97 11.58
N MET A 353 10.83 -10.15 12.31
CA MET A 353 11.02 -8.70 12.40
C MET A 353 12.33 -8.29 13.05
N LEU A 354 12.66 -8.88 14.19
CA LEU A 354 13.95 -8.62 14.86
C LEU A 354 15.12 -9.02 13.95
N PHE A 355 14.95 -10.11 13.20
CA PHE A 355 15.93 -10.54 12.21
C PHE A 355 16.09 -9.52 11.06
N TYR A 356 15.01 -9.12 10.39
CA TYR A 356 15.11 -8.14 9.30
C TYR A 356 15.49 -6.74 9.78
N ALA A 357 15.03 -6.31 10.96
CA ALA A 357 15.46 -5.04 11.56
C ALA A 357 16.95 -5.06 11.98
N ALA A 358 17.51 -6.24 12.27
CA ALA A 358 18.96 -6.40 12.45
C ALA A 358 19.70 -6.35 11.11
N LEU A 359 19.18 -6.98 10.05
CA LEU A 359 19.71 -6.84 8.69
C LEU A 359 19.65 -5.39 8.17
N ASP A 360 18.61 -4.63 8.53
CA ASP A 360 18.51 -3.19 8.24
C ASP A 360 19.59 -2.37 8.97
N ARG A 361 20.28 -2.92 10.00
CA ARG A 361 21.39 -2.26 10.73
C ARG A 361 22.80 -2.73 10.36
N VAL A 362 22.96 -3.97 9.90
CA VAL A 362 24.24 -4.59 9.49
C VAL A 362 24.38 -4.73 8.00
#